data_AF-A0A220MFW1-F1
#
_entry.id   AF-A0A220MFW1-F1
#
_cell.length_a   1.000
_cell.length_b   1.000
_cell.length_c   1.000
_cell.angle_alpha   90.00
_cell.angle_beta   90.00
_cell.angle_gamma   90.00
#
_symmetry.space_group_name_H-M   'P 1'
#
loop_
_entity.id
_entity.type
_entity.pdbx_description
1 polymer ?
#
loop_
_entity_poly.entity_id
_entity_poly.type
_entity_poly.pdbx_seq_one_letter_code
_entity_poly.pdbx_strand_id
1 'polypeptide(L)'
;MAKREQVVAEAVEESTEETVRSIAQAQAAYEKLVEKVRGYCRKARELRAQAAELKQSGRTDSQVGAEMRQLLDQAVQYELLADQQDGHPRLEAIRNLEDLQREASALRGTVQHNQGVLSRQRKELEESKEEAAAMVQRAEERVQETERLLAYEMAKLAELEGNGVE
;
A
#
# COMPACT_ATOMS: atom_id res chain seq x y z
N MET A 1 -12.25 -7.94 -22.01
CA MET A 1 -12.44 -7.53 -20.60
C MET A 1 -11.40 -8.19 -19.69
N ALA A 2 -11.30 -9.53 -19.65
CA ALA A 2 -10.35 -10.27 -18.82
C ALA A 2 -8.87 -9.80 -18.90
N LYS A 3 -8.32 -9.55 -20.09
CA LYS A 3 -6.93 -9.08 -20.23
C LYS A 3 -6.67 -7.69 -19.66
N ARG A 4 -7.67 -6.79 -19.62
CA ARG A 4 -7.52 -5.43 -19.07
C ARG A 4 -7.62 -5.45 -17.55
N GLU A 5 -8.51 -6.27 -17.00
CA GLU A 5 -8.61 -6.48 -15.55
C GLU A 5 -7.37 -7.15 -14.98
N GLN A 6 -6.77 -8.09 -15.72
CA GLN A 6 -5.52 -8.75 -15.34
C GLN A 6 -4.33 -7.77 -15.29
N VAL A 7 -4.16 -6.92 -16.30
CA VAL A 7 -3.08 -5.92 -16.34
C VAL A 7 -3.23 -4.87 -15.22
N VAL A 8 -4.46 -4.49 -14.88
CA VAL A 8 -4.72 -3.55 -13.77
C VAL A 8 -4.45 -4.22 -12.41
N ALA A 9 -4.81 -5.50 -12.23
CA ALA A 9 -4.52 -6.24 -11.01
C ALA A 9 -3.01 -6.40 -10.78
N GLU A 10 -2.26 -6.76 -11.83
CA GLU A 10 -0.82 -6.99 -11.80
C GLU A 10 -0.05 -5.69 -11.49
N ALA A 11 -0.44 -4.56 -12.09
CA ALA A 11 0.17 -3.26 -11.80
C ALA A 11 -0.13 -2.74 -10.37
N VAL A 12 -1.31 -3.08 -9.82
CA VAL A 12 -1.66 -2.73 -8.44
C VAL A 12 -0.88 -3.58 -7.46
N GLU A 13 -0.73 -4.88 -7.73
CA GLU A 13 0.06 -5.79 -6.91
C GLU A 13 1.54 -5.35 -6.86
N GLU A 14 2.13 -5.05 -8.02
CA GLU A 14 3.51 -4.55 -8.14
C GLU A 14 3.72 -3.24 -7.36
N SER A 15 2.81 -2.27 -7.50
CA SER A 15 2.90 -0.99 -6.77
C SER A 15 2.77 -1.15 -5.24
N THR A 16 1.92 -2.06 -4.78
CA THR A 16 1.79 -2.34 -3.35
C THR A 16 3.03 -3.02 -2.78
N GLU A 17 3.61 -3.97 -3.51
CA GLU A 17 4.85 -4.62 -3.13
C GLU A 17 6.02 -3.64 -3.07
N GLU A 18 6.13 -2.72 -4.03
CA GLU A 18 7.15 -1.67 -4.04
C GLU A 18 7.04 -0.75 -2.81
N THR A 19 5.83 -0.34 -2.44
CA THR A 19 5.61 0.51 -1.26
C THR A 19 5.99 -0.22 0.03
N VAL A 20 5.57 -1.49 0.17
CA VAL A 20 5.92 -2.33 1.33
C VAL A 20 7.43 -2.55 1.41
N ARG A 21 8.08 -2.82 0.27
CA ARG A 21 9.53 -3.00 0.17
C ARG A 21 10.27 -1.73 0.55
N SER A 22 9.82 -0.57 0.09
CA SER A 22 10.39 0.74 0.41
C SER A 22 10.32 1.05 1.91
N ILE A 23 9.17 0.80 2.55
CA ILE A 23 9.01 0.95 4.00
C ILE A 23 9.95 0.01 4.76
N ALA A 24 10.00 -1.27 4.38
CA ALA A 24 10.86 -2.26 5.03
C ALA A 24 12.36 -1.88 4.91
N GLN A 25 12.78 -1.39 3.75
CA GLN A 25 14.15 -0.91 3.53
C GLN A 25 14.47 0.32 4.40
N ALA A 26 13.56 1.29 4.47
CA ALA A 26 13.73 2.47 5.32
C ALA A 26 13.79 2.10 6.81
N GLN A 27 12.99 1.11 7.25
CA GLN A 27 13.02 0.61 8.63
C GLN A 27 14.36 -0.05 8.95
N ALA A 28 14.84 -0.94 8.07
CA ALA A 28 16.12 -1.59 8.22
C ALA A 28 17.29 -0.58 8.25
N ALA A 29 17.22 0.48 7.42
CA ALA A 29 18.20 1.55 7.41
C ALA A 29 18.22 2.33 8.74
N TYR A 30 17.03 2.68 9.26
CA TYR A 30 16.88 3.33 10.56
C TYR A 30 17.44 2.46 11.70
N GLU A 31 17.07 1.19 11.75
CA GLU A 31 17.55 0.26 12.79
C GLU A 31 19.06 0.09 12.76
N LYS A 32 19.64 -0.06 11.57
CA LYS A 32 21.10 -0.14 11.40
C LYS A 32 21.80 1.12 11.90
N LEU A 33 21.22 2.28 11.67
CA LEU A 33 21.75 3.55 12.15
C LEU A 33 21.68 3.64 13.68
N VAL A 34 20.54 3.29 14.27
CA VAL A 34 20.38 3.26 15.74
C VAL A 34 21.36 2.30 16.39
N GLU A 35 21.55 1.11 15.81
CA GLU A 35 22.51 0.14 16.36
C GLU A 35 23.95 0.63 16.23
N LYS A 36 24.29 1.33 15.14
CA LYS A 36 25.60 1.96 14.97
C LYS A 36 25.86 3.04 16.02
N VAL A 37 24.89 3.92 16.28
CA VAL A 37 24.96 4.93 17.36
C VAL A 37 25.17 4.25 18.72
N ARG A 38 24.37 3.22 19.03
CA ARG A 38 24.51 2.43 20.26
C ARG A 38 25.89 1.77 20.37
N GLY A 39 26.43 1.27 19.26
CA GLY A 39 27.77 0.70 19.17
C GLY A 39 28.85 1.71 19.56
N TYR A 40 28.80 2.91 18.99
CA TYR A 40 29.74 3.98 19.33
C TYR A 40 29.63 4.41 20.80
N CYS A 41 28.42 4.60 21.31
CA CYS A 41 28.19 4.92 22.72
C CYS A 41 28.73 3.84 23.66
N ARG A 42 28.54 2.55 23.34
CA ARG A 42 29.13 1.45 24.12
C ARG A 42 30.66 1.52 24.10
N LYS A 43 31.26 1.76 22.94
CA LYS A 43 32.71 1.80 22.80
C LYS A 43 33.34 2.95 23.60
N ALA A 44 32.71 4.13 23.58
CA ALA A 44 33.13 5.26 24.40
C ALA A 44 33.05 4.95 25.91
N ARG A 45 32.01 4.24 26.36
CA ARG A 45 31.88 3.82 27.77
C ARG A 45 32.95 2.81 28.18
N GLU A 46 33.23 1.81 27.34
CA GLU A 46 34.30 0.83 27.59
C GLU A 46 35.67 1.50 27.75
N LEU A 47 36.02 2.42 26.86
CA LEU A 47 37.29 3.14 26.91
C LEU A 47 37.42 3.99 28.18
N ARG A 48 36.34 4.62 28.64
CA ARG A 48 36.33 5.34 29.93
C ARG A 48 36.46 4.41 31.13
N ALA A 49 35.84 3.23 31.07
CA ALA A 49 35.99 2.24 32.13
C ALA A 49 37.45 1.77 32.23
N GLN A 50 38.10 1.48 31.09
CA GLN A 50 39.53 1.13 31.06
C GLN A 50 40.42 2.26 31.60
N ALA A 51 40.15 3.51 31.21
CA ALA A 51 40.87 4.66 31.77
C ALA A 51 40.66 4.80 33.29
N ALA A 52 39.45 4.52 33.79
CA ALA A 52 39.15 4.54 35.22
C ALA A 52 39.85 3.41 35.99
N GLU A 53 39.94 2.21 35.41
CA GLU A 53 40.69 1.09 35.98
C GLU A 53 42.19 1.39 36.08
N LEU A 54 42.78 1.98 35.03
CA LEU A 54 44.17 2.45 35.07
C LEU A 54 44.39 3.46 36.19
N LYS A 55 43.45 4.40 36.37
CA LYS A 55 43.50 5.36 37.48
C LYS A 55 43.42 4.70 38.85
N GLN A 56 42.56 3.68 39.00
CA GLN A 56 42.37 2.95 40.26
C GLN A 56 43.56 2.05 40.61
N SER A 57 44.33 1.60 39.61
CA SER A 57 45.53 0.79 39.83
C SER A 57 46.64 1.50 40.61
N GLY A 58 46.57 2.83 40.76
CA GLY A 58 47.55 3.65 41.50
C GLY A 58 48.90 3.80 40.79
N ARG A 59 49.07 3.20 39.61
CA ARG A 59 50.27 3.35 38.79
C ARG A 59 50.32 4.77 38.23
N THR A 60 51.38 5.50 38.55
CA THR A 60 51.56 6.91 38.19
C THR A 60 52.71 7.13 37.21
N ASP A 61 53.22 6.04 36.64
CA ASP A 61 54.24 6.04 35.60
C ASP A 61 53.78 6.92 34.43
N SER A 62 54.69 7.71 33.84
CA SER A 62 54.37 8.64 32.75
C SER A 62 53.69 7.98 31.56
N GLN A 63 53.98 6.68 31.34
CA GLN A 63 53.37 5.83 30.34
C GLN A 63 51.87 5.59 30.60
N VAL A 64 51.47 5.29 31.85
CA VAL A 64 50.06 5.08 32.23
C VAL A 64 49.25 6.36 32.02
N GLY A 65 49.86 7.51 32.31
CA GLY A 65 49.23 8.82 32.03
C GLY A 65 49.02 9.08 30.54
N ALA A 66 49.92 8.62 29.67
CA ALA A 66 49.76 8.74 28.21
C ALA A 66 48.68 7.78 27.68
N GLU A 67 48.67 6.53 28.14
CA GLU A 67 47.67 5.53 27.79
C GLU A 67 46.26 5.97 28.22
N MET A 68 46.10 6.49 29.44
CA MET A 68 44.82 7.05 29.90
C MET A 68 44.32 8.20 29.02
N ARG A 69 45.20 9.14 28.64
CA ARG A 69 44.82 10.25 27.76
C ARG A 69 44.36 9.72 26.40
N GLN A 70 45.09 8.77 25.82
CA GLN A 70 44.71 8.16 24.55
C GLN A 70 43.35 7.46 24.60
N LEU A 71 43.06 6.71 25.68
CA LEU A 71 41.76 6.06 25.87
C LEU A 71 40.62 7.09 25.97
N LEU A 72 40.84 8.18 26.71
CA LEU A 72 39.85 9.24 26.85
C LEU A 72 39.64 10.01 25.54
N ASP A 73 40.71 10.30 24.79
CA ASP A 73 40.62 10.95 23.48
C ASP A 73 39.84 10.08 22.49
N GLN A 74 40.12 8.76 22.47
CA GLN A 74 39.35 7.81 21.67
C GLN A 74 37.88 7.75 22.10
N ALA A 75 37.60 7.80 23.40
CA ALA A 75 36.22 7.81 23.89
C ALA A 75 35.45 9.03 23.39
N VAL A 76 36.06 10.22 23.42
CA VAL A 76 35.49 11.46 22.88
C VAL A 76 35.25 11.36 21.37
N GLN A 77 36.18 10.77 20.63
CA GLN A 77 35.99 10.55 19.18
C GLN A 77 34.77 9.66 18.90
N TYR A 78 34.58 8.60 19.66
CA TYR A 78 33.42 7.72 19.49
C TYR A 78 32.10 8.41 19.86
N GLU A 79 32.07 9.28 20.87
CA GLU A 79 30.88 10.09 21.16
C GLU A 79 30.56 11.06 20.04
N LEU A 80 31.56 11.77 19.51
CA LEU A 80 31.35 12.66 18.38
C LEU A 80 30.78 11.91 17.17
N LEU A 81 31.25 10.69 16.90
CA LEU A 81 30.70 9.84 15.85
C LEU A 81 29.26 9.40 16.15
N ALA A 82 28.92 9.12 17.42
CA ALA A 82 27.56 8.82 17.82
C ALA A 82 26.65 10.03 17.58
N ASP A 83 27.05 11.22 18.02
CA ASP A 83 26.28 12.46 17.88
C ASP A 83 26.07 12.86 16.42
N GLN A 84 27.09 12.69 15.57
CA GLN A 84 26.98 12.93 14.13
C GLN A 84 25.95 12.03 13.45
N GLN A 85 25.83 10.77 13.90
CA GLN A 85 24.87 9.83 13.36
C GLN A 85 23.47 10.02 13.99
N ASP A 86 23.39 10.34 15.27
CA ASP A 86 22.12 10.56 16.00
C ASP A 86 21.47 11.91 15.67
N GLY A 87 22.24 12.86 15.13
CA GLY A 87 21.76 14.16 14.69
C GLY A 87 20.93 14.10 13.40
N HIS A 88 21.40 14.79 12.35
CA HIS A 88 20.64 14.94 11.12
C HIS A 88 20.28 13.60 10.43
N PRO A 89 21.19 12.61 10.31
CA PRO A 89 20.90 11.35 9.62
C PRO A 89 19.75 10.54 10.24
N ARG A 90 19.68 10.48 11.57
CA ARG A 90 18.58 9.79 12.26
C ARG A 90 17.25 10.49 12.04
N LEU A 91 17.23 11.83 12.11
CA LEU A 91 16.02 12.61 11.87
C LEU A 91 15.52 12.46 10.44
N GLU A 92 16.43 12.43 9.46
CA GLU A 92 16.09 12.19 8.06
C GLU A 92 15.49 10.79 7.86
N ALA A 93 16.08 9.76 8.47
CA ALA A 93 15.54 8.40 8.42
C ALA A 93 14.13 8.31 9.03
N ILE A 94 13.86 9.02 10.13
CA ILE A 94 12.53 9.10 10.74
C ILE A 94 11.53 9.80 9.81
N ARG A 95 11.91 10.96 9.24
CA ARG A 95 11.03 11.71 8.31
C ARG A 95 10.67 10.88 7.09
N ASN A 96 11.65 10.21 6.48
CA ASN A 96 11.41 9.34 5.33
C ASN A 96 10.43 8.21 5.66
N LEU A 97 10.54 7.61 6.87
CA LEU A 97 9.60 6.61 7.33
C LEU A 97 8.18 7.16 7.52
N GLU A 98 8.05 8.32 8.15
CA GLU A 98 6.77 8.98 8.37
C GLU A 98 6.08 9.35 7.06
N ASP A 99 6.84 9.86 6.09
CA ASP A 99 6.31 10.24 4.78
C ASP A 99 5.82 9.01 4.00
N LEU A 100 6.61 7.93 3.97
CA LEU A 100 6.21 6.66 3.34
C LEU A 100 4.95 6.06 4.01
N GLN A 101 4.86 6.12 5.34
CA GLN A 101 3.68 5.64 6.07
C GLN A 101 2.44 6.49 5.80
N ARG A 102 2.60 7.81 5.67
CA ARG A 102 1.51 8.72 5.32
C ARG A 102 1.01 8.44 3.90
N GLU A 103 1.92 8.27 2.95
CA GLU A 103 1.59 7.90 1.57
C GLU A 103 0.84 6.58 1.50
N ALA A 104 1.35 5.53 2.16
CA ALA A 104 0.69 4.22 2.22
C ALA A 104 -0.72 4.32 2.84
N SER A 105 -0.91 5.17 3.85
CA SER A 105 -2.21 5.41 4.47
C SER A 105 -3.18 6.13 3.53
N ALA A 106 -2.71 7.13 2.79
CA ALA A 106 -3.51 7.86 1.79
C ALA A 106 -3.96 6.94 0.65
N LEU A 107 -3.05 6.09 0.15
CA LEU A 107 -3.36 5.09 -0.87
C LEU A 107 -4.42 4.10 -0.36
N ARG A 108 -4.27 3.61 0.87
CA ARG A 108 -5.28 2.72 1.49
C ARG A 108 -6.67 3.35 1.55
N GLY A 109 -6.75 4.63 1.93
CA GLY A 109 -8.01 5.37 1.93
C GLY A 109 -8.63 5.47 0.54
N THR A 110 -7.81 5.74 -0.47
CA THR A 110 -8.27 5.79 -1.88
C THR A 110 -8.76 4.44 -2.38
N VAL A 111 -8.06 3.35 -2.05
CA VAL A 111 -8.48 1.99 -2.41
C VAL A 111 -9.83 1.64 -1.78
N GLN A 112 -10.01 1.91 -0.49
CA GLN A 112 -11.27 1.65 0.22
C GLN A 112 -12.42 2.45 -0.40
N HIS A 113 -12.19 3.73 -0.72
CA HIS A 113 -13.19 4.56 -1.38
C HIS A 113 -13.59 3.98 -2.75
N ASN A 114 -12.61 3.64 -3.58
CA ASN A 114 -12.84 3.10 -4.91
C ASN A 114 -13.54 1.74 -4.88
N GLN A 115 -13.23 0.89 -3.91
CA GLN A 115 -13.96 -0.37 -3.68
C GLN A 115 -15.44 -0.12 -3.37
N GLY A 116 -15.74 0.87 -2.51
CA GLY A 116 -17.12 1.25 -2.21
C GLY A 116 -17.87 1.82 -3.42
N VAL A 117 -17.20 2.62 -4.26
CA VAL A 117 -17.77 3.11 -5.53
C VAL A 117 -18.05 1.94 -6.49
N LEU A 118 -17.08 1.05 -6.68
CA LEU A 118 -17.21 -0.09 -7.59
C LEU A 118 -18.35 -1.02 -7.18
N SER A 119 -18.52 -1.31 -5.89
CA SER A 119 -19.64 -2.14 -5.41
C SER A 119 -21.00 -1.50 -5.69
N ARG A 120 -21.13 -0.17 -5.56
CA ARG A 120 -22.36 0.54 -5.93
C ARG A 120 -22.64 0.46 -7.43
N GLN A 121 -21.64 0.75 -8.25
CA GLN A 121 -21.76 0.67 -9.70
C GLN A 121 -22.12 -0.73 -10.19
N ARG A 122 -21.55 -1.79 -9.58
CA ARG A 122 -21.91 -3.17 -9.90
C ARG A 122 -23.38 -3.47 -9.59
N LYS A 123 -23.88 -2.97 -8.46
CA LYS A 123 -25.29 -3.12 -8.08
C LYS A 123 -26.21 -2.38 -9.05
N GLU A 124 -25.94 -1.11 -9.32
CA GLU A 124 -26.72 -0.29 -10.28
C GLU A 124 -26.73 -0.91 -11.68
N LEU A 125 -25.59 -1.46 -12.13
CA LEU A 125 -25.51 -2.16 -13.40
C LEU A 125 -26.39 -3.41 -13.43
N GLU A 126 -26.42 -4.19 -12.35
CA GLU A 126 -27.23 -5.39 -12.30
C GLU A 126 -28.73 -5.07 -12.27
N GLU A 127 -29.13 -4.09 -11.46
CA GLU A 127 -30.51 -3.57 -11.44
C GLU A 127 -30.94 -3.09 -12.84
N SER A 128 -30.08 -2.34 -13.54
CA SER A 128 -30.36 -1.88 -14.89
C SER A 128 -30.49 -3.01 -15.91
N LYS A 129 -29.71 -4.10 -15.77
CA LYS A 129 -29.85 -5.29 -16.63
C LYS A 129 -31.18 -6.01 -16.37
N GLU A 130 -31.57 -6.17 -15.11
CA GLU A 130 -32.84 -6.80 -14.75
C GLU A 130 -34.03 -5.99 -15.30
N GLU A 131 -34.00 -4.67 -15.16
CA GLU A 131 -35.01 -3.79 -15.75
C GLU A 131 -35.06 -3.89 -17.27
N ALA A 132 -33.89 -3.88 -17.93
CA ALA A 132 -33.80 -4.03 -19.37
C ALA A 132 -34.37 -5.39 -19.84
N ALA A 133 -34.04 -6.47 -19.15
CA ALA A 133 -34.58 -7.80 -19.44
C ALA A 133 -36.11 -7.84 -19.31
N ALA A 134 -36.66 -7.24 -18.25
CA ALA A 134 -38.10 -7.16 -18.05
C ALA A 134 -38.80 -6.33 -19.14
N MET A 135 -38.17 -5.24 -19.60
CA MET A 135 -38.70 -4.44 -20.71
C MET A 135 -38.70 -5.21 -22.03
N VAL A 136 -37.63 -5.96 -22.31
CA VAL A 136 -37.54 -6.82 -23.51
C VAL A 136 -38.62 -7.88 -23.48
N GLN A 137 -38.77 -8.60 -22.36
CA GLN A 137 -39.78 -9.64 -22.22
C GLN A 137 -41.20 -9.10 -22.46
N ARG A 138 -41.56 -7.95 -21.87
CA ARG A 138 -42.86 -7.30 -22.12
C ARG A 138 -43.04 -6.90 -23.58
N ALA A 139 -41.97 -6.46 -24.24
CA ALA A 139 -42.03 -6.12 -25.66
C ALA A 139 -42.27 -7.37 -26.52
N GLU A 140 -41.60 -8.48 -26.23
CA GLU A 140 -41.79 -9.77 -26.88
C GLU A 140 -43.22 -10.29 -26.70
N GLU A 141 -43.76 -10.23 -25.48
CA GLU A 141 -45.14 -10.63 -25.18
C GLU A 141 -46.16 -9.84 -26.01
N ARG A 142 -45.98 -8.51 -26.14
CA ARG A 142 -46.84 -7.66 -26.98
C ARG A 142 -46.74 -8.00 -28.47
N VAL A 143 -45.55 -8.32 -28.97
CA VAL A 143 -45.36 -8.76 -30.35
C VAL A 143 -46.13 -10.06 -30.59
N GLN A 144 -45.96 -11.06 -29.72
CA GLN A 144 -46.66 -12.34 -29.83
C GLN A 144 -48.18 -12.19 -29.77
N GLU A 145 -48.70 -11.33 -28.90
CA GLU A 145 -50.13 -11.04 -28.83
C GLU A 145 -50.64 -10.42 -30.13
N THR A 146 -49.90 -9.45 -30.67
CA THR A 146 -50.24 -8.78 -31.95
C THR A 146 -50.21 -9.78 -33.11
N GLU A 147 -49.20 -10.66 -33.16
CA GLU A 147 -49.10 -11.72 -34.17
C GLU A 147 -50.29 -12.68 -34.13
N ARG A 148 -50.74 -13.07 -32.92
CA ARG A 148 -51.93 -13.93 -32.76
C ARG A 148 -53.21 -13.25 -33.21
N LEU A 149 -53.40 -11.98 -32.85
CA LEU A 149 -54.56 -11.20 -33.29
C LEU A 149 -54.57 -11.05 -34.82
N LEU A 150 -53.42 -10.72 -35.41
CA LEU A 150 -53.29 -10.59 -36.86
C LEU A 150 -53.63 -11.91 -37.57
N ALA A 151 -53.11 -13.05 -37.06
CA ALA A 151 -53.42 -14.37 -37.61
C ALA A 151 -54.93 -14.69 -37.54
N TYR A 152 -55.58 -14.33 -36.42
CA TYR A 152 -57.03 -14.49 -36.25
C TYR A 152 -57.82 -13.62 -37.23
N GLU A 153 -57.47 -12.34 -37.35
CA GLU A 153 -58.12 -11.40 -38.27
C GLU A 153 -57.95 -11.81 -39.73
N MET A 154 -56.75 -12.26 -40.11
CA MET A 154 -56.49 -12.80 -41.45
C MET A 154 -57.34 -14.04 -41.75
N ALA A 155 -57.46 -14.98 -40.79
CA ALA A 155 -58.30 -16.16 -40.96
C ALA A 155 -59.77 -15.79 -41.16
N LYS A 156 -60.29 -14.87 -40.32
CA LYS A 156 -61.67 -14.39 -40.42
C LYS A 156 -61.94 -13.65 -41.73
N LEU A 157 -60.99 -12.83 -42.18
CA LEU A 157 -61.10 -12.11 -43.45
C LEU A 157 -61.15 -13.09 -44.63
N ALA A 158 -60.29 -14.13 -44.62
CA ALA A 158 -60.33 -15.18 -45.63
C ALA A 158 -61.67 -15.96 -45.65
N GLU A 159 -62.27 -16.24 -44.49
CA GLU A 159 -63.62 -16.85 -44.42
C GLU A 159 -64.70 -15.95 -45.04
N LEU A 160 -64.65 -14.64 -44.78
CA LEU A 160 -65.62 -13.69 -45.31
C LEU A 160 -65.46 -13.47 -46.82
N GLU A 161 -64.23 -13.43 -47.32
CA GLU A 161 -63.93 -13.30 -48.75
C GLU A 161 -64.23 -14.59 -49.53
N GLY A 162 -64.06 -15.76 -48.92
CA GLY A 162 -64.38 -17.07 -49.51
C GLY A 162 -65.88 -17.35 -49.64
N ASN A 163 -66.72 -16.70 -48.83
CA ASN A 163 -68.19 -16.78 -48.89
C ASN A 163 -68.83 -15.80 -49.91
N GLY A 164 -68.01 -15.10 -50.70
CA GLY A 164 -68.45 -14.15 -51.74
C GLY A 164 -68.54 -14.74 -53.16
N VAL A 165 -68.36 -16.05 -53.33
CA VAL A 165 -68.47 -16.73 -54.64
C VAL A 165 -69.61 -17.75 -54.61
N GLU A 166 -70.84 -17.24 -54.70
CA GLU A 166 -71.99 -17.97 -55.26
C GLU A 166 -72.57 -17.18 -56.44
#